data_AF-A0A932MP43-F1
#
_entry.id   AF-A0A932MP43-F1
#
_cell.length_a   1.000
_cell.length_b   1.000
_cell.length_c   1.000
_cell.angle_alpha   90.00
_cell.angle_beta   90.00
_cell.angle_gamma   90.00
#
_symmetry.space_group_name_H-M   'P 1'
#
loop_
_entity.id
_entity.type
_entity.pdbx_description
1 polymer ?
#
loop_
_entity_poly.entity_id
_entity_poly.type
_entity_poly.pdbx_seq_one_letter_code
_entity_poly.pdbx_strand_id
1 'polypeptide(L)'
;MKIINSLGLEKDLRYESPYTIMWGVNEETAGTRVMTMQRTIIPPGGKNKLHYHACDATFYVVKGPIYVYCGDPKRPERHLVQPGHFCYVPAGEVHGQENPSQTDHAELIASYGNCPHQDKAGTTFVE
;
A
#
# COMPACT_ATOMS: atom_id res chain seq x y z
N MET A 1 4.79 8.46 23.09
CA MET A 1 3.86 8.87 22.02
C MET A 1 4.63 9.74 21.03
N LYS A 2 4.48 9.52 19.72
CA LYS A 2 5.10 10.35 18.68
C LYS A 2 4.03 10.82 17.70
N ILE A 3 4.15 12.06 17.24
CA ILE A 3 3.31 12.64 16.19
C ILE A 3 4.21 12.84 14.97
N ILE A 4 3.88 12.21 13.85
CA ILE A 4 4.70 12.22 12.64
C ILE A 4 3.95 12.98 11.55
N ASN A 5 4.58 14.02 10.99
CA ASN A 5 4.03 14.78 9.88
C ASN A 5 4.35 14.07 8.55
N SER A 6 3.37 13.37 7.98
CA SER A 6 3.56 12.64 6.72
C SER A 6 3.91 13.53 5.53
N LEU A 7 3.60 14.84 5.57
CA LEU A 7 3.89 15.78 4.48
C LEU A 7 5.39 16.14 4.40
N GLY A 8 6.13 15.96 5.48
CA GLY A 8 7.57 16.25 5.56
C GLY A 8 8.46 15.01 5.46
N LEU A 9 7.89 13.81 5.26
CA LEU A 9 8.65 12.58 5.15
C LEU A 9 9.32 12.45 3.79
N GLU A 10 10.43 11.72 3.76
CA GLU A 10 11.04 11.28 2.52
C GLU A 10 10.06 10.40 1.73
N LYS A 11 10.12 10.55 0.41
CA LYS A 11 9.28 9.83 -0.53
C LYS A 11 10.01 8.59 -1.02
N ASP A 12 9.46 7.43 -0.70
CA ASP A 12 9.89 6.17 -1.29
C ASP A 12 9.17 5.97 -2.63
N LEU A 13 9.93 6.09 -3.71
CA LEU A 13 9.46 5.92 -5.08
C LEU A 13 9.80 4.53 -5.65
N ARG A 14 10.44 3.67 -4.86
CA ARG A 14 11.03 2.41 -5.32
C ARG A 14 10.28 1.20 -4.82
N TYR A 15 9.74 1.26 -3.61
CA TYR A 15 9.11 0.12 -2.94
C TYR A 15 8.02 -0.54 -3.79
N GLU A 16 7.07 0.25 -4.30
CA GLU A 16 6.00 -0.22 -5.21
C GLU A 16 5.76 0.80 -6.33
N SER A 17 6.75 0.98 -7.21
CA SER A 17 6.64 1.87 -8.36
C SER A 17 5.36 1.57 -9.18
N PRO A 18 4.60 2.59 -9.63
CA PRO A 18 4.93 4.03 -9.69
C PRO A 18 4.48 4.86 -8.48
N TYR A 19 4.29 4.24 -7.31
CA TYR A 19 3.67 4.94 -6.18
C TYR A 19 4.66 5.85 -5.45
N THR A 20 4.11 6.87 -4.79
CA THR A 20 4.84 7.69 -3.83
C THR A 20 4.40 7.29 -2.43
N ILE A 21 5.31 6.66 -1.68
CA ILE A 21 5.03 6.14 -0.34
C ILE A 21 5.76 6.98 0.71
N MET A 22 5.07 7.31 1.80
CA MET A 22 5.60 8.01 2.96
C MET A 22 5.37 7.16 4.20
N TRP A 23 6.45 6.63 4.78
CA TRP A 23 6.42 5.70 5.92
C TRP A 23 6.23 6.43 7.25
N GLY A 24 4.97 6.66 7.64
CA GLY A 24 4.59 7.45 8.81
C GLY A 24 4.87 6.78 10.15
N VAL A 25 4.62 5.48 10.27
CA VAL A 25 4.86 4.70 11.49
C VAL A 25 5.67 3.48 11.10
N ASN A 26 6.90 3.36 11.60
CA ASN A 26 7.72 2.16 11.51
C ASN A 26 8.78 2.19 12.65
N GLU A 27 9.71 1.24 12.65
CA GLU A 27 10.81 1.15 13.61
C GLU A 27 11.62 2.45 13.70
N GLU A 28 11.89 3.09 12.56
CA GLU A 28 12.72 4.30 12.48
C GLU A 28 11.97 5.55 12.95
N THR A 29 10.76 5.78 12.43
CA THR A 29 9.98 6.98 12.74
C THR A 29 9.35 6.90 14.12
N ALA A 30 8.78 5.74 14.48
CA ALA A 30 7.96 5.57 15.68
C ALA A 30 8.62 4.71 16.78
N GLY A 31 9.61 3.88 16.47
CA GLY A 31 10.21 2.94 17.42
C GLY A 31 9.34 1.70 17.70
N THR A 32 8.31 1.46 16.88
CA THR A 32 7.43 0.30 17.02
C THR A 32 8.14 -0.99 16.62
N ARG A 33 7.72 -2.10 17.24
CA ARG A 33 8.21 -3.45 16.96
C ARG A 33 7.19 -4.34 16.25
N VAL A 34 5.97 -3.83 16.01
CA VAL A 34 4.82 -4.67 15.68
C VAL A 34 3.94 -4.12 14.56
N MET A 35 4.24 -2.96 13.96
CA MET A 35 3.44 -2.45 12.86
C MET A 35 4.17 -1.44 11.98
N THR A 36 3.69 -1.32 10.75
CA THR A 36 4.05 -0.25 9.82
C THR A 36 2.78 0.47 9.39
N MET A 37 2.82 1.79 9.18
CA MET A 37 1.72 2.57 8.59
C MET A 37 2.29 3.58 7.60
N GLN A 38 1.66 3.69 6.44
CA GLN A 38 2.12 4.50 5.31
C GLN A 38 0.98 5.31 4.72
N ARG A 39 1.33 6.49 4.21
CA ARG A 39 0.49 7.25 3.29
C ARG A 39 1.01 6.98 1.88
N THR A 40 0.12 6.61 0.97
CA THR A 40 0.48 6.22 -0.38
C THR A 40 -0.30 7.05 -1.39
N ILE A 41 0.41 7.67 -2.33
CA ILE A 41 -0.17 8.39 -3.45
C ILE A 41 0.06 7.58 -4.73
N ILE A 42 -1.04 7.28 -5.42
CA ILE A 42 -1.03 6.58 -6.69
C ILE A 42 -1.25 7.63 -7.79
N PRO A 43 -0.29 7.85 -8.71
CA PRO A 43 -0.44 8.85 -9.76
C PRO A 43 -1.61 8.49 -10.71
N PRO A 44 -2.07 9.43 -11.55
CA PRO A 44 -3.05 9.12 -12.59
C PRO A 44 -2.58 7.96 -13.48
N GLY A 45 -3.45 6.97 -13.71
CA GLY A 45 -3.15 5.74 -14.44
C GLY A 45 -2.12 4.82 -13.77
N GLY A 46 -1.68 5.14 -12.56
CA GLY A 46 -0.65 4.39 -11.85
C GLY A 46 -1.13 2.99 -11.49
N LYS A 47 -0.28 1.99 -11.77
CA LYS A 47 -0.52 0.57 -11.46
C LYS A 47 0.78 -0.07 -11.00
N ASN A 48 0.79 -0.65 -9.80
CA ASN A 48 1.92 -1.46 -9.36
C ASN A 48 1.82 -2.89 -9.90
N LYS A 49 2.93 -3.62 -9.83
CA LYS A 49 2.95 -5.04 -10.14
C LYS A 49 2.20 -5.82 -9.05
N LEU A 50 1.61 -6.94 -9.44
CA LEU A 50 1.08 -7.90 -8.48
C LEU A 50 2.21 -8.39 -7.57
N HIS A 51 1.91 -8.54 -6.28
CA HIS A 51 2.87 -8.95 -5.27
C HIS A 51 2.15 -9.54 -4.06
N TYR A 52 2.91 -10.12 -3.14
CA TYR A 52 2.44 -10.50 -1.81
C TYR A 52 3.46 -10.09 -0.75
N HIS A 53 3.03 -10.08 0.51
CA HIS A 53 3.86 -9.83 1.69
C HIS A 53 3.85 -11.05 2.61
N ALA A 54 4.89 -11.21 3.43
CA ALA A 54 4.97 -12.20 4.51
C ALA A 54 4.18 -11.78 5.78
N CYS A 55 3.43 -10.68 5.70
CA CYS A 55 2.61 -10.14 6.78
C CYS A 55 1.26 -9.66 6.24
N ASP A 56 0.29 -9.49 7.13
CA ASP A 56 -1.01 -8.94 6.75
C ASP A 56 -0.86 -7.48 6.32
N ALA A 57 -1.52 -7.13 5.22
CA ALA A 57 -1.62 -5.78 4.73
C ALA A 57 -3.07 -5.29 4.82
N THR A 58 -3.24 -4.03 5.19
CA THR A 58 -4.52 -3.34 5.14
C THR A 58 -4.36 -2.02 4.45
N PHE A 59 -5.39 -1.55 3.77
CA PHE A 59 -5.42 -0.18 3.28
C PHE A 59 -6.82 0.41 3.30
N TYR A 60 -6.90 1.70 3.61
CA TYR A 60 -8.11 2.49 3.56
C TYR A 60 -8.02 3.47 2.38
N VAL A 61 -9.04 3.50 1.54
CA VAL A 61 -9.10 4.38 0.37
C VAL A 61 -9.53 5.78 0.81
N VAL A 62 -8.59 6.72 0.88
CA VAL A 62 -8.85 8.12 1.22
C VAL A 62 -9.40 8.87 0.02
N LYS A 63 -8.74 8.71 -1.13
CA LYS A 63 -9.11 9.34 -2.41
C LYS A 63 -9.05 8.30 -3.52
N GLY A 64 -10.03 8.31 -4.41
CA GLY A 64 -10.27 7.25 -5.38
C GLY A 64 -11.60 7.46 -6.11
N PRO A 65 -12.07 6.48 -6.91
CA PRO A 65 -11.89 5.04 -6.68
C PRO A 65 -10.54 4.48 -7.16
N ILE A 66 -10.22 3.27 -6.70
CA ILE A 66 -9.10 2.44 -7.21
C ILE A 66 -9.61 1.08 -7.68
N TYR A 67 -8.90 0.43 -8.59
CA TYR A 67 -9.02 -1.01 -8.76
C TYR A 67 -8.09 -1.74 -7.79
N VAL A 68 -8.59 -2.81 -7.19
CA VAL A 68 -7.80 -3.79 -6.44
C VAL A 68 -7.83 -5.10 -7.21
N TYR A 69 -6.65 -5.69 -7.37
CA TYR A 69 -6.44 -7.01 -7.95
C TYR A 69 -6.17 -8.02 -6.84
N CYS A 70 -6.71 -9.24 -6.94
CA CYS A 70 -6.43 -10.32 -6.00
C CYS A 70 -6.65 -11.71 -6.63
N GLY A 71 -6.25 -12.76 -5.92
CA GLY A 71 -6.41 -14.15 -6.35
C GLY A 71 -5.31 -14.63 -7.30
N ASP A 72 -5.68 -15.44 -8.30
CA ASP A 72 -4.72 -16.06 -9.23
C ASP A 72 -3.93 -14.99 -10.03
N PRO A 73 -2.59 -14.94 -9.94
CA PRO A 73 -1.79 -13.95 -10.67
C PRO A 73 -1.94 -14.02 -12.19
N LYS A 74 -2.26 -15.19 -12.76
CA LYS A 74 -2.48 -15.33 -14.21
C LYS A 74 -3.83 -14.82 -14.66
N ARG A 75 -4.79 -14.75 -13.74
CA ARG A 75 -6.16 -14.29 -14.00
C ARG A 75 -6.73 -13.60 -12.75
N PRO A 76 -6.19 -12.43 -12.38
CA PRO A 76 -6.58 -11.79 -11.14
C PRO A 76 -8.02 -11.31 -11.22
N GLU A 77 -8.74 -11.47 -10.12
CA GLU A 77 -10.00 -10.76 -9.92
C GLU A 77 -9.74 -9.26 -9.86
N ARG A 78 -10.71 -8.46 -10.30
CA ARG A 78 -10.60 -7.00 -10.29
C ARG A 78 -11.84 -6.38 -9.65
N HIS A 79 -11.63 -5.64 -8.58
CA HIS A 79 -12.69 -4.99 -7.79
C HIS A 79 -12.52 -3.47 -7.81
N LEU A 80 -13.57 -2.72 -8.13
CA LEU A 80 -13.56 -1.25 -8.03
C LEU A 80 -13.90 -0.84 -6.60
N VAL A 81 -12.94 -0.28 -5.88
CA VAL A 81 -13.06 0.10 -4.47
C VAL A 81 -13.20 1.61 -4.36
N GLN A 82 -14.29 2.05 -3.73
CA GLN A 82 -14.61 3.46 -3.54
C GLN A 82 -13.87 4.07 -2.33
N PRO A 83 -13.68 5.40 -2.27
CA PRO A 83 -13.27 6.07 -1.05
C PRO A 83 -14.14 5.68 0.15
N GLY A 84 -13.56 5.63 1.34
CA GLY A 84 -14.26 5.24 2.56
C GLY A 84 -14.24 3.73 2.87
N HIS A 85 -13.67 2.90 2.00
CA HIS A 85 -13.62 1.45 2.19
C HIS A 85 -12.28 0.99 2.75
N PHE A 86 -12.34 -0.06 3.57
CA PHE A 86 -11.18 -0.81 4.03
C PHE A 86 -10.96 -2.04 3.15
N CYS A 87 -9.71 -2.32 2.86
CA CYS A 87 -9.25 -3.56 2.26
C CYS A 87 -8.32 -4.27 3.23
N TYR A 88 -8.47 -5.59 3.32
CA TYR A 88 -7.61 -6.48 4.08
C TYR A 88 -7.06 -7.54 3.14
N VAL A 89 -5.75 -7.77 3.22
CA VAL A 89 -5.03 -8.76 2.44
C VAL A 89 -4.22 -9.60 3.42
N PRO A 90 -4.54 -10.89 3.58
CA PRO A 90 -3.79 -11.76 4.47
C PRO A 90 -2.36 -12.00 3.93
N ALA A 91 -1.44 -12.32 4.84
CA ALA A 91 -0.08 -12.70 4.46
C ALA A 91 -0.07 -13.80 3.37
N GLY A 92 0.75 -13.62 2.34
CA GLY A 92 0.90 -14.53 1.21
C GLY A 92 -0.13 -14.36 0.08
N GLU A 93 -1.19 -13.57 0.28
CA GLU A 93 -2.19 -13.33 -0.77
C GLU A 93 -1.66 -12.34 -1.82
N VAL A 94 -1.74 -12.74 -3.08
CA VAL A 94 -1.34 -11.90 -4.21
C VAL A 94 -2.34 -10.77 -4.38
N HIS A 95 -1.83 -9.55 -4.50
CA HIS A 95 -2.65 -8.38 -4.75
C HIS A 95 -1.89 -7.29 -5.51
N GLY A 96 -2.63 -6.28 -5.97
CA GLY A 96 -2.11 -5.06 -6.55
C GLY A 96 -3.20 -4.01 -6.65
N GLN A 97 -2.81 -2.79 -7.01
CA GLN A 97 -3.73 -1.67 -7.13
C GLN A 97 -3.54 -0.95 -8.47
N GLU A 98 -4.56 -0.25 -8.90
CA GLU A 98 -4.51 0.65 -10.06
C GLU A 98 -5.40 1.87 -9.79
N ASN A 99 -4.90 3.05 -10.11
CA ASN A 99 -5.72 4.25 -10.17
C ASN A 99 -6.32 4.37 -11.59
N PRO A 100 -7.64 4.18 -11.77
CA PRO A 100 -8.28 4.28 -13.07
C PRO A 100 -8.35 5.72 -13.60
N SER A 101 -8.26 6.73 -12.73
CA SER A 101 -8.31 8.13 -13.16
C SER A 101 -7.07 8.49 -13.96
N GLN A 102 -7.26 9.17 -15.09
CA GLN A 102 -6.17 9.67 -15.95
C GLN A 102 -5.78 11.11 -15.63
N THR A 103 -6.49 11.77 -14.71
CA THR A 103 -6.29 13.19 -14.35
C THR A 103 -5.92 13.38 -12.88
N ASP A 104 -6.54 12.61 -11.99
CA ASP A 104 -6.42 12.78 -10.55
C ASP A 104 -5.64 11.64 -9.91
N HIS A 105 -4.85 11.94 -8.89
CA HIS A 105 -4.23 10.90 -8.06
C HIS A 105 -5.26 10.24 -7.14
N ALA A 106 -5.00 9.00 -6.78
CA ALA A 106 -5.64 8.31 -5.66
C ALA A 106 -4.74 8.33 -4.42
N GLU A 107 -5.33 8.12 -3.24
CA GLU A 107 -4.61 8.16 -1.96
C GLU A 107 -5.10 7.06 -1.02
N LEU A 108 -4.14 6.37 -0.40
CA LEU A 108 -4.37 5.30 0.57
C LEU A 108 -3.67 5.61 1.90
N ILE A 109 -4.27 5.16 3.00
CA ILE A 109 -3.53 4.88 4.23
C ILE A 109 -3.41 3.36 4.33
N ALA A 110 -2.18 2.84 4.29
CA ALA A 110 -1.94 1.41 4.39
C ALA A 110 -1.15 1.07 5.66
N SER A 111 -1.25 -0.18 6.10
CA SER A 111 -0.46 -0.71 7.21
C SER A 111 -0.10 -2.16 7.03
N TYR A 112 1.02 -2.54 7.64
CA TYR A 112 1.42 -3.93 7.80
C TYR A 112 1.35 -4.33 9.27
N GLY A 113 0.62 -5.42 9.54
CA GLY A 113 0.47 -5.98 10.88
C GLY A 113 1.68 -6.85 11.25
N ASN A 114 2.12 -6.80 12.51
CA ASN A 114 3.28 -7.53 13.02
C ASN A 114 4.58 -7.35 12.20
N CYS A 115 4.71 -6.21 11.53
CA CYS A 115 5.83 -5.89 10.66
C CYS A 115 6.41 -4.53 11.08
N PRO A 116 7.58 -4.47 11.74
CA PRO A 116 8.11 -3.22 12.27
C PRO A 116 8.72 -2.29 11.22
N HIS A 117 9.05 -2.79 10.03
CA HIS A 117 9.71 -2.02 8.99
C HIS A 117 9.33 -2.58 7.62
N GLN A 118 9.14 -1.71 6.63
CA GLN A 118 8.70 -2.09 5.28
C GLN A 118 9.62 -3.12 4.60
N ASP A 119 10.92 -3.06 4.84
CA ASP A 119 11.89 -4.03 4.31
C ASP A 119 11.71 -5.44 4.88
N LYS A 120 11.03 -5.55 6.03
CA LYS A 120 10.71 -6.81 6.70
C LYS A 120 9.33 -7.33 6.29
N ALA A 121 8.60 -6.63 5.43
CA ALA A 121 7.30 -7.07 4.94
C ALA A 121 7.41 -8.30 4.03
N GLY A 122 8.61 -8.66 3.54
CA GLY A 122 8.80 -9.83 2.68
C GLY A 122 8.15 -9.68 1.31
N THR A 123 8.07 -8.44 0.80
CA THR A 123 7.44 -8.10 -0.47
C THR A 123 8.07 -8.86 -1.62
N THR A 124 7.26 -9.67 -2.32
CA THR A 124 7.69 -10.45 -3.47
C THR A 124 6.76 -10.18 -4.64
N PHE A 125 7.32 -9.66 -5.73
CA PHE A 125 6.59 -9.40 -6.97
C PHE A 125 6.39 -10.69 -7.76
N VAL A 126 5.23 -10.82 -8.39
CA VAL A 126 4.90 -11.95 -9.27
C VAL A 126 4.90 -11.51 -10.73
N GLU A 127 5.26 -12.44 -11.61
CA GLU A 127 5.25 -12.26 -13.07
C GLU A 127 3.88 -12.55 -13.70
#